data_AF-A0A3C1UQ79-F1
#
_entry.id   AF-A0A3C1UQ79-F1
#
_cell.length_a   1.000
_cell.length_b   1.000
_cell.length_c   1.000
_cell.angle_alpha   90.00
_cell.angle_beta   90.00
_cell.angle_gamma   90.00
#
_symmetry.space_group_name_H-M   'P 1'
#
loop_
_entity.id
_entity.type
_entity.pdbx_description
1 polymer ?
#
loop_
_entity_poly.entity_id
_entity_poly.type
_entity_poly.pdbx_seq_one_letter_code
_entity_poly.pdbx_strand_id
1 'polypeptide(L)'
;MSQTIGSDLTKVAVVGASGYSGEELVKLLLLHPEVELTVLTSRQYAGRSLKDVFPRFSNLPGAASLEFSSPDCQTILEKADLAFLALPHGVAGG
;
A
#
# COMPACT_ATOMS: atom_id res chain seq x y z
N MET A 1 3.99 9.95 -35.46
CA MET A 1 2.78 10.15 -34.63
C MET A 1 3.17 9.90 -33.19
N SER A 2 3.26 10.96 -32.42
CA SER A 2 3.70 10.97 -31.03
C SER A 2 2.67 10.24 -30.16
N GLN A 3 3.06 9.16 -29.48
CA GLN A 3 2.24 8.64 -28.39
C GLN A 3 2.54 9.48 -27.14
N THR A 4 1.50 10.16 -26.64
CA THR A 4 1.51 10.81 -25.34
C THR A 4 1.52 9.72 -24.28
N ILE A 5 2.61 9.59 -23.53
CA ILE A 5 2.67 8.77 -22.31
C ILE A 5 1.70 9.37 -21.30
N GLY A 6 0.59 8.66 -21.04
CA GLY A 6 -0.41 9.04 -20.04
C GLY A 6 0.22 9.04 -18.65
N SER A 7 0.00 10.13 -17.92
CA SER A 7 0.59 10.46 -16.63
C SER A 7 -0.23 9.95 -15.43
N ASP A 8 -0.83 8.77 -15.52
CA ASP A 8 -1.61 8.21 -14.42
C ASP A 8 -0.75 7.24 -13.61
N LEU A 9 -0.57 7.55 -12.33
CA LEU A 9 0.13 6.66 -11.39
C LEU A 9 -0.66 5.36 -11.23
N THR A 10 0.03 4.22 -11.20
CA THR A 10 -0.60 2.93 -10.90
C THR A 10 -0.96 2.88 -9.42
N LYS A 11 -2.23 2.70 -9.09
CA LYS A 11 -2.70 2.62 -7.71
C LYS A 11 -2.49 1.23 -7.15
N VAL A 12 -1.80 1.15 -6.01
CA VAL A 12 -1.38 -0.11 -5.43
C VAL A 12 -1.95 -0.29 -4.02
N ALA A 13 -2.44 -1.49 -3.76
CA ALA A 13 -2.76 -1.97 -2.42
C ALA A 13 -1.66 -2.91 -1.89
N VAL A 14 -1.36 -2.84 -0.59
CA VAL A 14 -0.53 -3.82 0.11
C VAL A 14 -1.35 -4.49 1.21
N VAL A 15 -1.58 -5.79 1.05
CA VAL A 15 -2.26 -6.63 2.03
C VAL A 15 -1.24 -7.24 2.98
N GLY A 16 -1.40 -7.03 4.29
CA GLY A 16 -0.38 -7.43 5.27
C GLY A 16 0.78 -6.44 5.35
N ALA A 17 0.52 -5.15 5.14
CA ALA A 17 1.51 -4.08 5.07
C ALA A 17 2.36 -3.90 6.34
N SER A 18 1.90 -4.42 7.49
CA SER A 18 2.65 -4.35 8.75
C SER A 18 3.59 -5.53 9.02
N GLY A 19 3.62 -6.54 8.13
CA GLY A 19 4.60 -7.62 8.21
C GLY A 19 5.97 -7.19 7.68
N TYR A 20 7.01 -7.98 7.93
CA TYR A 20 8.38 -7.64 7.53
C TYR A 20 8.52 -7.36 6.02
N SER A 21 8.02 -8.28 5.17
CA SER A 21 8.02 -8.07 3.72
C SER A 21 7.08 -6.95 3.28
N GLY A 22 5.97 -6.75 3.99
CA GLY A 22 5.01 -5.67 3.72
C GLY A 22 5.61 -4.30 3.98
N GLU A 23 6.37 -4.15 5.06
CA GLU A 23 7.04 -2.90 5.44
C GLU A 23 8.08 -2.48 4.40
N GLU A 24 8.96 -3.40 3.97
CA GLU A 24 9.96 -3.10 2.94
C GLU A 24 9.30 -2.79 1.60
N LEU A 25 8.23 -3.52 1.24
CA LEU A 25 7.46 -3.23 0.04
C LEU A 25 6.84 -1.81 0.10
N VAL A 26 6.22 -1.44 1.22
CA VAL A 26 5.66 -0.09 1.42
C VAL A 26 6.74 0.98 1.23
N LYS A 27 7.93 0.78 1.81
CA LYS A 27 9.06 1.71 1.64
C LYS A 27 9.47 1.87 0.17
N LEU A 28 9.54 0.77 -0.59
CA LEU A 28 9.86 0.80 -2.02
C LEU A 28 8.79 1.53 -2.83
N LEU A 29 7.50 1.22 -2.59
CA LEU A 29 6.38 1.81 -3.32
C LEU A 29 6.20 3.30 -3.04
N LEU A 30 6.42 3.75 -1.80
CA LEU A 30 6.37 5.19 -1.45
C LEU A 30 7.40 6.05 -2.18
N LEU A 31 8.46 5.43 -2.72
CA LEU A 31 9.53 6.09 -3.46
C LEU A 31 9.45 5.83 -4.97
N HIS A 32 8.46 5.07 -5.43
CA HIS A 32 8.39 4.64 -6.82
C HIS A 32 7.70 5.72 -7.68
N PRO A 33 8.34 6.21 -8.77
CA PRO A 33 7.88 7.39 -9.50
C PRO A 33 6.57 7.19 -10.27
N GLU A 34 6.19 5.94 -10.56
CA GLU A 34 4.99 5.59 -11.35
C GLU A 34 3.90 4.91 -10.51
N VAL A 35 4.03 4.89 -9.18
CA VAL A 35 3.08 4.24 -8.28
C VAL A 35 2.51 5.22 -7.28
N GLU A 36 1.22 5.09 -7.03
CA GLU A 36 0.53 5.67 -5.89
C GLU A 36 0.13 4.54 -4.94
N LEU A 37 0.65 4.56 -3.71
CA LEU A 37 0.22 3.63 -2.68
C LEU A 37 -1.11 4.16 -2.09
N THR A 38 -2.20 3.42 -2.26
CA THR A 38 -3.55 3.90 -1.92
C THR A 38 -4.21 3.12 -0.78
N VAL A 39 -3.83 1.86 -0.57
CA VAL A 39 -4.42 0.99 0.46
C VAL A 39 -3.33 0.24 1.20
N LEU A 40 -3.33 0.36 2.53
CA LEU A 40 -2.53 -0.45 3.44
C LEU A 40 -3.46 -1.26 4.32
N THR A 41 -3.32 -2.57 4.36
CA THR A 41 -4.12 -3.37 5.29
C THR A 41 -3.27 -4.01 6.38
N SER A 42 -3.80 -3.98 7.59
CA SER A 42 -3.26 -4.68 8.76
C SER A 42 -4.39 -4.94 9.75
N ARG A 43 -4.54 -6.19 10.19
CA ARG A 43 -5.50 -6.51 11.27
C ARG A 43 -5.08 -5.91 12.61
N GLN A 44 -3.77 -5.75 12.83
CA GLN A 44 -3.23 -5.27 14.10
C GLN A 44 -3.30 -3.74 14.23
N TYR A 45 -3.14 -3.03 13.12
CA TYR A 45 -3.00 -1.58 13.11
C TYR A 45 -4.14 -0.84 12.43
N ALA A 46 -5.24 -1.51 12.09
CA ALA A 46 -6.43 -0.88 11.50
C ALA A 46 -6.86 0.37 12.30
N GLY A 47 -7.13 1.47 11.59
CA GLY A 47 -7.48 2.76 12.19
C GLY A 47 -6.29 3.66 12.56
N ARG A 48 -5.05 3.20 12.35
CA ARG A 48 -3.84 3.98 12.67
C ARG A 48 -3.17 4.50 11.41
N SER A 49 -2.63 5.71 11.48
CA SER A 49 -1.87 6.28 10.37
C SER A 49 -0.56 5.52 10.14
N LEU A 50 -0.05 5.56 8.91
CA LEU A 50 1.24 4.99 8.57
C LEU A 50 2.37 5.58 9.43
N LYS A 51 2.29 6.88 9.73
CA LYS A 51 3.31 7.60 10.50
C LYS A 51 3.32 7.21 11.97
N ASP A 52 2.17 6.88 12.55
CA ASP A 52 2.11 6.44 13.95
C ASP A 52 2.72 5.05 14.14
N VAL A 53 2.50 4.16 13.16
CA VAL A 53 3.02 2.78 13.19
C VAL A 53 4.48 2.74 12.75
N PHE A 54 4.84 3.48 11.70
CA PHE A 54 6.17 3.54 11.13
C PHE A 54 6.69 4.99 11.03
N PRO A 55 7.11 5.61 12.16
CA PRO A 55 7.54 7.00 12.20
C PRO A 55 8.67 7.36 11.22
N ARG A 56 9.54 6.40 10.89
CA ARG A 56 10.62 6.55 9.89
C ARG A 56 10.12 6.87 8.47
N PHE A 57 8.85 6.57 8.15
CA PHE A 57 8.26 6.88 6.84
C PHE A 57 7.59 8.27 6.82
N SER A 58 7.61 9.01 7.92
CA SER A 58 6.85 10.26 8.06
C SER A 58 7.19 11.35 7.03
N ASN A 59 8.41 11.33 6.51
CA ASN A 59 8.90 12.30 5.53
C ASN A 59 8.87 11.78 4.10
N LEU A 60 8.34 10.57 3.87
CA LEU A 60 8.19 10.02 2.53
C LEU A 60 6.96 10.62 1.82
N PRO A 61 7.02 10.78 0.49
CA PRO A 61 5.87 11.24 -0.30
C PRO A 61 4.64 10.36 -0.05
N GLY A 62 3.45 10.96 0.02
CA GLY A 62 2.19 10.24 0.20
C GLY A 62 1.98 9.60 1.60
N ALA A 63 3.01 9.49 2.44
CA ALA A 63 2.88 8.82 3.74
C ALA A 63 1.90 9.52 4.71
N ALA A 64 1.64 10.82 4.52
CA ALA A 64 0.72 11.61 5.36
C ALA A 64 -0.76 11.26 5.17
N SER A 65 -1.13 10.76 3.99
CA SER A 65 -2.52 10.42 3.66
C SER A 65 -2.84 8.93 3.87
N LEU A 66 -1.88 8.14 4.35
CA LEU A 66 -2.01 6.70 4.47
C LEU A 66 -2.41 6.28 5.88
N GLU A 67 -3.43 5.44 5.95
CA GLU A 67 -3.93 4.79 7.16
C GLU A 67 -4.09 3.29 6.91
N PHE A 68 -3.82 2.49 7.94
CA PHE A 68 -4.09 1.06 7.88
C PHE A 68 -5.59 0.79 8.01
N SER A 69 -6.11 -0.09 7.16
CA SER A 69 -7.45 -0.64 7.29
C SER A 69 -7.42 -2.14 7.62
N SER A 70 -8.56 -2.68 8.07
CA SER A 70 -8.75 -4.13 8.02
C SER A 70 -8.78 -4.59 6.54
N PRO A 71 -8.30 -5.81 6.23
CA PRO A 71 -8.40 -6.34 4.87
C PRO A 71 -9.85 -6.41 4.41
N ASP A 72 -10.15 -5.71 3.32
CA ASP A 72 -11.48 -5.65 2.71
C ASP A 72 -11.36 -5.63 1.18
N CYS A 73 -11.96 -6.62 0.51
CA CYS A 73 -11.84 -6.78 -0.93
C CYS A 73 -12.51 -5.64 -1.69
N GLN A 74 -13.64 -5.12 -1.19
CA GLN A 74 -14.36 -4.04 -1.86
C GLN A 74 -13.51 -2.76 -1.89
N THR A 75 -12.94 -2.39 -0.75
CA THR A 75 -12.02 -1.24 -0.64
C THR A 75 -10.84 -1.36 -1.60
N ILE A 76 -10.27 -2.57 -1.73
CA ILE A 76 -9.13 -2.80 -2.65
C ILE A 76 -9.58 -2.62 -4.11
N LEU A 77 -10.71 -3.21 -4.51
CA LEU A 77 -11.24 -3.09 -5.87
C LEU A 77 -11.61 -1.64 -6.24
N GLU A 78 -12.08 -0.86 -5.28
CA GLU A 78 -12.47 0.55 -5.49
C GLU A 78 -11.27 1.50 -5.57
N LYS A 79 -10.14 1.16 -4.94
CA LYS A 79 -9.04 2.12 -4.70
C LYS A 79 -7.68 1.71 -5.28
N ALA A 80 -7.53 0.51 -5.82
CA ALA A 80 -6.27 0.03 -6.36
C ALA A 80 -6.46 -0.73 -7.67
N ASP A 81 -5.50 -0.56 -8.58
CA ASP A 81 -5.43 -1.28 -9.87
C ASP A 81 -4.82 -2.67 -9.68
N LEU A 82 -3.94 -2.82 -8.69
CA LEU A 82 -3.32 -4.08 -8.30
C LEU A 82 -3.09 -4.18 -6.79
N ALA A 83 -2.97 -5.41 -6.29
CA ALA A 83 -2.69 -5.68 -4.89
C ALA A 83 -1.50 -6.63 -4.73
N PHE A 84 -0.59 -6.29 -3.82
CA PHE A 84 0.43 -7.20 -3.32
C PHE A 84 -0.06 -7.91 -2.05
N LEU A 85 0.15 -9.21 -1.97
CA LEU A 85 -0.17 -10.03 -0.81
C LEU A 85 1.11 -10.32 -0.01
N ALA A 86 1.40 -9.50 0.99
CA ALA A 86 2.52 -9.67 1.93
C ALA A 86 2.06 -10.42 3.19
N LEU A 87 1.44 -11.57 2.99
CA LEU A 87 0.84 -12.38 4.04
C LEU A 87 1.82 -13.45 4.56
N PRO A 88 1.67 -13.90 5.82
CA PRO A 88 2.40 -15.07 6.31
C PRO A 88 2.15 -16.29 5.42
N HIS A 89 3.09 -17.23 5.44
CA HIS A 89 2.97 -18.52 4.76
C HIS A 89 1.62 -19.20 5.08
N GLY A 90 0.89 -19.60 4.03
CA GLY A 90 -0.38 -20.35 4.15
C GLY A 90 -1.67 -19.53 4.22
N VAL A 91 -1.62 -18.18 4.18
CA VAL A 91 -2.82 -17.33 4.29
C VAL A 91 -3.27 -16.74 2.94
N ALA A 92 -2.42 -16.78 1.91
CA ALA A 92 -2.68 -16.12 0.63
C ALA A 92 -3.63 -16.86 -0.34
N GLY A 93 -4.08 -18.08 0.00
CA GLY A 93 -4.86 -18.94 -0.91
C GLY A 93 -6.23 -19.38 -0.39
N GLY A 94 -6.75 -18.74 0.66
CA GLY A 94 -8.04 -19.06 1.29
C GLY A 94 -9.15 -18.10 0.90
#